data_AF-A0A950EAE2-F1
#
_entry.id   AF-A0A950EAE2-F1
#
_cell.length_a   1.000
_cell.length_b   1.000
_cell.length_c   1.000
_cell.angle_alpha   90.00
_cell.angle_beta   90.00
_cell.angle_gamma   90.00
#
_symmetry.space_group_name_H-M   'P 1'
#
loop_
_entity.id
_entity.type
_entity.pdbx_description
1 polymer ?
#
loop_
_entity_poly.entity_id
_entity_poly.type
_entity_poly.pdbx_seq_one_letter_code
_entity_poly.pdbx_strand_id
1 'polypeptide(L)'
;IPNADPNALQNANLDSITAVVIGGTSLFGGRGSIWGTLVGTLIVSVLRNGLTLSGFDPLWQDLVTGVLVITAVAVDQVSRGRQR
;
A
#
# COMPACT_ATOMS: atom_id res chain seq x y z
N ILE A 1 -0.19 0.89 -20.67
CA ILE A 1 -1.67 0.98 -20.80
C ILE A 1 -2.21 -0.42 -20.62
N PRO A 2 -3.04 -0.69 -19.61
CA PRO A 2 -3.66 -2.00 -19.47
C PRO A 2 -4.52 -2.28 -20.71
N ASN A 3 -4.37 -3.47 -21.27
CA ASN A 3 -4.96 -3.87 -22.54
C ASN A 3 -6.48 -4.04 -22.44
N ALA A 4 -7.27 -2.96 -22.30
CA ALA A 4 -8.73 -2.95 -22.20
C ALA A 4 -9.34 -4.08 -21.32
N ASP A 5 -8.56 -4.56 -20.35
CA ASP A 5 -8.89 -5.73 -19.56
C ASP A 5 -9.73 -5.23 -18.37
N PRO A 6 -10.99 -5.68 -18.23
CA PRO A 6 -11.88 -5.21 -17.18
C PRO A 6 -11.34 -5.50 -15.77
N ASN A 7 -10.38 -6.42 -15.62
CA ASN A 7 -9.82 -6.79 -14.32
C ASN A 7 -8.47 -6.12 -14.03
N ALA A 8 -7.95 -5.27 -14.93
CA ALA A 8 -6.59 -4.73 -14.85
C ALA A 8 -6.25 -3.93 -13.57
N LEU A 9 -7.24 -3.49 -12.80
CA LEU A 9 -7.07 -2.61 -11.64
C LEU A 9 -7.66 -3.18 -10.35
N GLN A 10 -7.87 -4.50 -10.28
CA GLN A 10 -8.52 -5.13 -9.13
C GLN A 10 -7.83 -4.83 -7.79
N ASN A 11 -6.51 -4.67 -7.80
CA ASN A 11 -5.69 -4.38 -6.61
C ASN A 11 -5.41 -2.90 -6.38
N ALA A 12 -5.80 -2.00 -7.29
CA ALA A 12 -5.49 -0.57 -7.20
C ALA A 12 -6.04 0.06 -5.91
N ASN A 13 -7.19 -0.42 -5.45
CA ASN A 13 -7.84 0.02 -4.22
C ASN A 13 -6.94 -0.29 -3.00
N LEU A 14 -6.46 -1.53 -2.92
CA LEU A 14 -5.61 -2.01 -1.84
C LEU A 14 -4.24 -1.34 -1.86
N ASP A 15 -3.67 -1.15 -3.06
CA ASP A 15 -2.42 -0.43 -3.27
C ASP A 15 -2.53 1.02 -2.78
N SER A 16 -3.63 1.70 -3.12
CA SER A 16 -3.85 3.10 -2.74
C SER A 16 -3.91 3.30 -1.22
N ILE A 17 -4.68 2.44 -0.53
CA ILE A 17 -4.83 2.46 0.94
C ILE A 17 -3.49 2.15 1.61
N THR A 18 -2.75 1.17 1.09
CA THR A 18 -1.47 0.78 1.69
C THR A 18 -0.43 1.88 1.59
N ALA A 19 -0.36 2.56 0.44
CA ALA A 19 0.56 3.66 0.23
C ALA A 19 0.30 4.85 1.16
N VAL A 20 -0.96 5.28 1.33
CA VAL A 20 -1.29 6.40 2.24
C VAL A 20 -1.01 6.07 3.71
N VAL A 21 -1.25 4.82 4.13
CA VAL A 21 -1.04 4.37 5.52
C VAL A 21 0.44 4.22 5.84
N ILE A 22 1.23 3.63 4.93
CA ILE A 22 2.69 3.61 5.05
C ILE A 22 3.24 5.04 5.12
N GLY A 23 2.64 5.97 4.38
CA GLY A 23 2.94 7.39 4.45
C GLY A 23 2.47 8.12 5.72
N GLY A 24 1.81 7.42 6.66
CA GLY A 24 1.35 7.99 7.94
C GLY A 24 0.01 8.75 7.86
N THR A 25 -0.78 8.53 6.81
CA THR A 25 -2.13 9.11 6.69
C THR A 25 -3.13 8.26 7.48
N SER A 26 -3.92 8.92 8.33
CA SER A 26 -4.98 8.25 9.10
C SER A 26 -6.12 7.76 8.20
N LEU A 27 -6.52 6.50 8.35
CA LEU A 27 -7.71 5.93 7.71
C LEU A 27 -9.02 6.46 8.32
N PHE A 28 -9.00 6.76 9.62
CA PHE A 28 -10.17 7.22 10.37
C PHE A 28 -10.28 8.75 10.43
N GLY A 29 -9.41 9.47 9.70
CA GLY A 29 -9.35 10.92 9.71
C GLY A 29 -8.62 11.51 10.92
N GLY A 30 -8.51 12.85 10.93
CA GLY A 30 -7.95 13.62 12.05
C GLY A 30 -6.45 13.93 12.01
N ARG A 31 -5.62 13.14 11.30
CA ARG A 31 -4.16 13.36 11.14
C ARG A 31 -3.62 12.77 9.82
N GLY A 32 -2.76 13.49 9.11
CA GLY A 32 -2.10 13.02 7.89
C GLY A 32 -1.41 14.16 7.14
N SER A 33 -0.42 13.85 6.29
CA SER A 33 0.30 14.82 5.47
C SER A 33 0.47 14.32 4.05
N ILE A 34 0.21 15.20 3.06
CA ILE A 34 0.41 14.92 1.63
C ILE A 34 1.86 14.47 1.36
N TRP A 35 2.83 15.10 2.03
CA TRP A 35 4.24 14.73 1.89
C TRP A 35 4.54 13.33 2.40
N GLY A 36 3.90 12.93 3.50
CA GLY A 36 3.99 11.56 4.02
C GLY A 36 3.42 10.56 3.02
N THR A 37 2.25 10.84 2.45
CA THR A 37 1.63 10.03 1.39
C THR A 37 2.54 9.89 0.17
N LEU A 38 3.15 10.97 -0.32
CA LEU A 38 4.05 10.93 -1.48
C LEU A 38 5.27 10.03 -1.23
N VAL A 39 5.83 10.06 -0.02
CA VAL A 39 6.92 9.16 0.35
C VAL A 39 6.40 7.72 0.46
N GLY A 40 5.23 7.51 1.05
CA GLY A 40 4.59 6.19 1.15
C GLY A 40 4.30 5.56 -0.21
N THR A 41 3.77 6.32 -1.17
CA THR A 41 3.51 5.84 -2.54
C THR A 41 4.81 5.50 -3.26
N LEU A 42 5.89 6.27 -3.07
CA LEU A 42 7.20 5.94 -3.62
C LEU A 42 7.75 4.63 -3.05
N ILE A 43 7.64 4.42 -1.73
CA ILE A 43 8.09 3.17 -1.09
C ILE A 43 7.34 1.98 -1.67
N VAL A 44 6.01 2.04 -1.73
CA VAL A 44 5.17 0.94 -2.27
C VAL A 44 5.46 0.71 -3.75
N SER A 45 5.64 1.77 -4.53
CA SER A 45 5.96 1.68 -5.96
C SER A 45 7.31 1.01 -6.19
N VAL A 46 8.34 1.37 -5.43
CA VAL A 46 9.67 0.74 -5.53
C VAL A 46 9.62 -0.73 -5.11
N LEU A 47 8.86 -1.07 -4.06
CA LEU A 47 8.69 -2.47 -3.65
C LEU A 47 8.01 -3.31 -4.74
N ARG A 48 6.92 -2.82 -5.34
CA ARG A 48 6.23 -3.52 -6.43
C ARG A 48 7.14 -3.69 -7.64
N ASN A 49 7.84 -2.63 -8.05
CA ASN A 49 8.80 -2.72 -9.15
C ASN A 49 9.95 -3.69 -8.83
N GLY A 50 10.45 -3.70 -7.59
CA GLY A 50 11.47 -4.64 -7.14
C GLY A 50 11.02 -6.10 -7.19
N LEU A 51 9.79 -6.40 -6.78
CA LEU A 51 9.21 -7.75 -6.85
C LEU A 51 9.05 -8.23 -8.31
N THR A 52 8.58 -7.35 -9.18
CA THR A 52 8.45 -7.63 -10.62
C THR A 52 9.82 -7.91 -11.26
N LEU A 53 10.82 -7.08 -10.96
CA LEU A 53 12.19 -7.25 -11.49
C LEU A 53 12.88 -8.50 -10.93
N SER A 54 12.52 -8.91 -9.71
CA SER A 54 13.02 -10.14 -9.09
C SER A 54 12.40 -11.41 -9.70
N GLY A 55 11.46 -11.28 -10.63
CA GLY A 55 10.87 -12.41 -11.35
C GLY A 55 9.87 -13.21 -10.53
N PHE A 56 9.28 -12.62 -9.47
CA PHE A 56 8.22 -13.28 -8.71
C PHE A 56 6.95 -13.45 -9.56
N ASP A 57 6.35 -14.62 -9.47
CA ASP A 57 5.05 -14.93 -10.08
C ASP A 57 3.97 -13.94 -9.58
N PRO A 58 3.05 -13.46 -10.44
CA PRO A 58 1.92 -12.62 -10.06
C PRO A 58 1.17 -13.09 -8.80
N LEU A 59 1.00 -14.41 -8.60
CA LEU A 59 0.35 -14.95 -7.41
C LEU A 59 1.07 -14.52 -6.11
N TRP A 60 2.40 -14.53 -6.12
CA TRP A 60 3.19 -14.08 -4.98
C TRP A 60 3.14 -12.57 -4.78
N GLN A 61 3.03 -11.80 -5.86
CA GLN A 61 2.87 -10.34 -5.78
C GLN A 61 1.55 -9.96 -5.11
N ASP A 62 0.47 -10.67 -5.43
CA ASP A 62 -0.85 -10.46 -4.80
C ASP A 62 -0.85 -10.84 -3.32
N LEU A 63 -0.22 -11.97 -2.96
CA LEU A 63 -0.04 -12.36 -1.57
C LEU A 63 0.77 -11.33 -0.77
N VAL A 64 1.88 -10.84 -1.34
CA VAL A 64 2.70 -9.81 -0.71
C VAL A 64 1.91 -8.51 -0.55
N THR A 65 1.11 -8.12 -1.54
CA THR A 65 0.24 -6.95 -1.44
C THR A 65 -0.76 -7.09 -0.29
N GLY A 66 -1.41 -8.25 -0.15
CA GLY A 66 -2.32 -8.53 0.97
C GLY A 66 -1.63 -8.44 2.33
N VAL A 67 -0.44 -9.05 2.46
CA VAL A 67 0.37 -8.97 3.69
C VAL A 67 0.79 -7.53 3.98
N LEU A 68 1.20 -6.78 2.96
CA LEU A 68 1.60 -5.38 3.06
C LEU A 68 0.44 -4.52 3.61
N VAL A 69 -0.77 -4.69 3.08
CA VAL A 69 -1.99 -3.99 3.55
C VAL A 69 -2.24 -4.30 5.03
N ILE A 70 -2.28 -5.58 5.40
CA ILE A 70 -2.57 -6.01 6.77
C ILE A 70 -1.53 -5.43 7.73
N THR A 71 -0.26 -5.48 7.36
CA THR A 71 0.85 -4.99 8.19
C THR A 71 0.77 -3.47 8.34
N ALA A 72 0.52 -2.74 7.24
CA ALA A 72 0.36 -1.29 7.27
C ALA A 72 -0.79 -0.87 8.20
N VAL A 73 -1.95 -1.51 8.08
CA VAL A 73 -3.12 -1.24 8.94
C VAL A 73 -2.85 -1.63 10.39
N ALA A 74 -2.20 -2.76 10.65
CA ALA A 74 -1.87 -3.20 12.00
C ALA A 74 -0.93 -2.21 12.71
N VAL A 75 0.13 -1.76 12.01
CA VAL A 75 1.07 -0.75 12.52
C VAL A 75 0.34 0.56 12.80
N ASP A 76 -0.51 0.99 11.88
CA ASP A 76 -1.32 2.19 12.03
C ASP A 76 -2.24 2.12 13.26
N GLN A 77 -2.93 1.00 13.49
CA GLN A 77 -3.76 0.80 14.68
C GLN A 77 -2.95 0.81 15.99
N VAL A 78 -1.79 0.15 16.02
CA VAL A 78 -0.91 0.15 17.19
C VAL A 78 -0.36 1.55 17.48
N SER A 79 -0.01 2.31 16.44
CA SER A 79 0.47 3.70 16.58
C SER A 79 -0.59 4.63 17.18
N ARG A 80 -1.88 4.41 16.86
CA ARG A 80 -3.02 5.13 17.46
C ARG A 80 -3.23 4.76 18.93
N GLY A 81 -3.05 3.48 19.28
CA GLY A 81 -3.18 3.01 20.66
C GLY A 81 -2.22 3.69 21.65
N ARG A 82 -1.10 4.23 21.16
CA ARG A 82 -0.14 5.04 21.93
C ARG A 82 -0.47 6.54 22.01
N GLN A 83 -1.47 7.03 21.26
CA GLN A 83 -1.91 8.43 21.27
C GLN A 83 -3.16 8.68 22.13
N ARG A 84 -3.64 7.65 22.83
CA ARG A 84 -4.58 7.77 23.96
C ARG A 84 -3.81 7.67 25.26
#